data_AF-A0A846DCU6-F1
#
_entry.id   AF-A0A846DCU6-F1
#
_cell.length_a   1.000
_cell.length_b   1.000
_cell.length_c   1.000
_cell.angle_alpha   90.00
_cell.angle_beta   90.00
_cell.angle_gamma   90.00
#
_symmetry.space_group_name_H-M   'P 1'
#
loop_
_entity.id
_entity.type
_entity.pdbx_description
1 polymer ?
#
loop_
_entity_poly.entity_id
_entity_poly.type
_entity_poly.pdbx_seq_one_letter_code
_entity_poly.pdbx_strand_id
1 'polypeptide(L)'
;MNDAARLDRVSEFVRTQVVPKIPAHEPRLGPAELATAVVEFCEGVEEFWAWCPTVRDLVEVFDRSPSDAERLWDAHWDHDFVLLRGVVESWPPSWPAELLDLHAAALEAGIRLPRNDNLHHPAADARWGVAVLDELAESGYFDARQAGS
;
A
#
# COMPACT_ATOMS: atom_id res chain seq x y z
N MET A 1 24.10 6.79 5.45
CA MET A 1 23.37 7.75 4.59
C MET A 1 22.33 8.40 5.49
N ASN A 2 22.34 9.73 5.63
CA ASN A 2 21.44 10.46 6.54
C ASN A 2 19.97 10.31 6.07
N ASP A 3 19.03 10.09 6.99
CA ASP A 3 17.60 9.91 6.72
C ASP A 3 16.99 11.07 5.90
N ALA A 4 17.51 12.28 6.07
CA ALA A 4 17.14 13.44 5.25
C ALA A 4 17.44 13.23 3.75
N ALA A 5 18.62 12.72 3.41
CA ALA A 5 19.01 12.47 2.01
C ALA A 5 18.21 11.31 1.37
N ARG A 6 17.58 10.47 2.20
CA ARG A 6 16.74 9.36 1.77
C ARG A 6 15.30 9.80 1.51
N LEU A 7 14.76 10.67 2.36
CA LEU A 7 13.47 11.33 2.14
C LEU A 7 13.48 12.22 0.88
N ASP A 8 14.60 12.89 0.59
CA ASP A 8 14.76 13.69 -0.62
C ASP A 8 14.62 12.84 -1.90
N ARG A 9 15.20 11.63 -1.92
CA ARG A 9 15.11 10.72 -3.08
C ARG A 9 13.73 10.10 -3.25
N VAL A 10 13.06 9.74 -2.15
CA VAL A 10 11.67 9.26 -2.20
C VAL A 10 10.77 10.39 -2.72
N SER A 11 11.00 11.62 -2.25
CA SER A 11 10.28 12.81 -2.72
C SER A 11 10.53 13.07 -4.21
N GLU A 12 11.76 12.88 -4.70
CA GLU A 12 12.09 13.02 -6.12
C GLU A 12 11.42 11.93 -6.98
N PHE A 13 11.45 10.68 -6.53
CA PHE A 13 10.75 9.58 -7.22
C PHE A 13 9.25 9.89 -7.34
N VAL A 14 8.59 10.25 -6.23
CA VAL A 14 7.15 10.57 -6.24
C VAL A 14 6.88 11.74 -7.19
N ARG A 15 7.68 12.81 -7.13
CA ARG A 15 7.49 14.00 -7.99
C ARG A 15 7.71 13.70 -9.47
N THR A 16 8.61 12.79 -9.83
CA THR A 16 9.00 12.54 -11.22
C THR A 16 8.26 11.36 -11.85
N GLN A 17 7.84 10.36 -11.06
CA GLN A 17 7.24 9.13 -11.56
C GLN A 17 5.74 9.02 -11.25
N VAL A 18 5.29 9.56 -10.12
CA VAL A 18 3.90 9.41 -9.65
C VAL A 18 3.07 10.64 -10.00
N VAL A 19 3.52 11.84 -9.61
CA VAL A 19 2.77 13.09 -9.83
C VAL A 19 2.36 13.31 -11.31
N PRO A 20 3.22 13.05 -12.32
CA PRO A 20 2.85 13.22 -13.72
C PRO A 20 1.77 12.25 -14.21
N LYS A 21 1.55 11.14 -13.50
CA LYS A 21 0.51 10.14 -13.82
C LYS A 21 -0.86 10.51 -13.23
N ILE A 22 -0.93 11.52 -12.36
CA ILE A 22 -2.19 12.02 -11.81
C ILE A 22 -2.75 13.06 -12.78
N PRO A 23 -3.98 12.91 -13.29
CA PRO A 23 -4.56 13.87 -14.23
C PRO A 23 -4.55 15.29 -13.68
N ALA A 24 -4.15 16.26 -14.50
CA ALA A 24 -3.99 17.66 -14.07
C ALA A 24 -5.30 18.35 -13.66
N HIS A 25 -6.45 17.77 -14.00
CA HIS A 25 -7.77 18.28 -13.64
C HIS A 25 -8.27 17.74 -12.29
N GLU A 26 -7.58 16.77 -11.68
CA GLU A 26 -7.91 16.30 -10.34
C GLU A 26 -7.63 17.41 -9.32
N PRO A 27 -8.61 17.77 -8.46
CA PRO A 27 -8.42 18.79 -7.46
C PRO A 27 -7.30 18.41 -6.49
N ARG A 28 -6.41 19.35 -6.22
CA ARG A 28 -5.37 19.21 -5.19
C ARG A 28 -5.93 19.76 -3.88
N LEU A 29 -6.32 18.86 -2.99
CA LEU A 29 -6.88 19.21 -1.70
C LEU A 29 -5.78 19.75 -0.76
N GLY A 30 -6.12 20.73 0.07
CA GLY A 30 -5.28 21.10 1.21
C GLY A 30 -5.21 19.96 2.24
N PRO A 31 -4.26 19.98 3.19
CA PRO A 31 -4.09 18.90 4.17
C PRO A 31 -5.37 18.57 4.96
N ALA A 32 -6.08 19.58 5.46
CA ALA A 32 -7.32 19.38 6.22
C ALA A 32 -8.46 18.83 5.34
N GLU A 33 -8.61 19.33 4.12
CA GLU A 33 -9.61 18.85 3.17
C GLU A 33 -9.32 17.40 2.75
N LEU A 34 -8.04 17.06 2.56
CA LEU A 34 -7.61 15.70 2.27
C LEU A 34 -7.90 14.76 3.45
N ALA A 35 -7.58 15.18 4.67
CA ALA A 35 -7.85 14.40 5.88
C ALA A 35 -9.35 14.10 6.02
N THR A 36 -10.21 15.12 5.86
CA THR A 36 -11.67 14.95 5.87
C THR A 36 -12.14 14.02 4.75
N ALA A 37 -11.69 14.25 3.51
CA ALA A 37 -12.10 13.43 2.38
C ALA A 37 -11.70 11.95 2.54
N VAL A 38 -10.53 11.67 3.13
CA VAL A 38 -10.09 10.30 3.44
C VAL A 38 -10.97 9.66 4.51
N VAL A 39 -11.30 10.39 5.58
CA VAL A 39 -12.17 9.88 6.65
C VAL A 39 -13.57 9.56 6.12
N GLU A 40 -14.13 10.46 5.31
CA GLU A 40 -15.44 10.27 4.69
C GLU A 40 -15.43 9.10 3.69
N PHE A 41 -14.36 8.97 2.89
CA PHE A 41 -14.23 7.88 1.93
C PHE A 41 -14.11 6.51 2.60
N CYS A 42 -13.35 6.42 3.70
CA CYS A 42 -13.12 5.19 4.46
C CYS A 42 -14.15 4.95 5.58
N GLU A 43 -15.29 5.64 5.57
CA GLU A 43 -16.33 5.47 6.58
C GLU A 43 -16.72 3.99 6.72
N GLY A 44 -16.67 3.46 7.95
CA GLY A 44 -17.00 2.06 8.23
C GLY A 44 -15.96 1.03 7.77
N VAL A 45 -14.71 1.42 7.52
CA VAL A 45 -13.63 0.47 7.19
C VAL A 45 -13.38 -0.51 8.35
N GLU A 46 -13.42 -1.80 8.04
CA GLU A 46 -13.16 -2.90 9.00
C GLU A 46 -11.73 -3.44 8.88
N GLU A 47 -11.09 -3.29 7.73
CA GLU A 47 -9.75 -3.80 7.45
C GLU A 47 -9.02 -2.88 6.48
N PHE A 48 -7.72 -2.68 6.71
CA PHE A 48 -6.83 -2.04 5.73
C PHE A 48 -5.96 -3.09 5.06
N TRP A 49 -6.05 -3.16 3.74
CA TRP A 49 -5.24 -4.04 2.92
C TRP A 49 -4.31 -3.22 2.04
N ALA A 50 -3.03 -3.56 2.01
CA ALA A 50 -2.10 -3.01 1.06
C ALA A 50 -1.16 -4.07 0.53
N TRP A 51 -0.66 -3.82 -0.67
CA TRP A 51 0.41 -4.62 -1.23
C TRP A 51 1.73 -4.25 -0.58
N CYS A 52 2.32 -5.20 0.16
CA CYS A 52 3.63 -5.03 0.76
C CYS A 52 4.66 -5.81 -0.07
N PRO A 53 5.71 -5.16 -0.63
CA PRO A 53 6.77 -5.89 -1.31
C PRO A 53 7.47 -6.81 -0.31
N THR A 54 7.82 -8.03 -0.73
CA THR A 54 8.65 -8.94 0.06
C THR A 54 10.12 -8.53 0.01
N VAL A 55 10.93 -9.03 0.94
CA VAL A 55 12.40 -8.92 0.86
C VAL A 55 12.92 -9.40 -0.50
N ARG A 56 12.35 -10.49 -1.03
CA ARG A 56 12.72 -10.99 -2.37
C ARG A 56 12.41 -9.96 -3.45
N ASP A 57 11.24 -9.33 -3.44
CA ASP A 57 10.91 -8.30 -4.43
C ASP A 57 11.88 -7.13 -4.34
N LEU A 58 12.26 -6.72 -3.12
CA LEU A 58 13.27 -5.67 -2.92
C LEU A 58 14.63 -6.04 -3.53
N VAL A 59 15.04 -7.31 -3.44
CA VAL A 59 16.28 -7.79 -4.08
C VAL A 59 16.11 -7.85 -5.60
N GLU A 60 15.10 -8.55 -6.09
CA GLU A 60 14.99 -8.95 -7.50
C GLU A 60 14.43 -7.83 -8.40
N VAL A 61 13.46 -7.07 -7.90
CA VAL A 61 12.74 -6.05 -8.66
C VAL A 61 13.37 -4.67 -8.45
N PHE A 62 13.82 -4.38 -7.22
CA PHE A 62 14.34 -3.07 -6.85
C PHE A 62 15.87 -3.00 -6.72
N ASP A 63 16.57 -4.06 -7.14
CA ASP A 63 18.04 -4.17 -7.20
C ASP A 63 18.70 -3.75 -5.88
N ARG A 64 18.28 -4.38 -4.79
CA ARG A 64 18.84 -4.18 -3.43
C ARG A 64 19.71 -5.35 -3.03
N SER A 65 20.76 -5.06 -2.25
CA SER A 65 21.50 -6.12 -1.57
C SER A 65 20.56 -6.83 -0.56
N PRO A 66 20.74 -8.13 -0.29
CA PRO A 66 19.87 -8.84 0.66
C PRO A 66 19.79 -8.18 2.04
N SER A 67 20.93 -7.73 2.59
CA SER A 67 20.96 -7.06 3.89
C SER A 67 20.31 -5.68 3.87
N ASP A 68 20.41 -4.93 2.76
CA ASP A 68 19.64 -3.69 2.62
C ASP A 68 18.16 -3.98 2.44
N ALA A 69 17.78 -5.01 1.68
CA ALA A 69 16.39 -5.38 1.45
C ALA A 69 15.68 -5.74 2.76
N GLU A 70 16.30 -6.57 3.61
CA GLU A 70 15.79 -6.89 4.95
C GLU A 70 15.60 -5.62 5.79
N ARG A 71 16.63 -4.79 5.89
CA ARG A 71 16.58 -3.52 6.64
C ARG A 71 15.50 -2.56 6.10
N LEU A 72 15.31 -2.51 4.78
CA LEU A 72 14.30 -1.67 4.14
C LEU A 72 12.89 -2.20 4.40
N TRP A 73 12.70 -3.51 4.33
CA TRP A 73 11.44 -4.18 4.60
C TRP A 73 11.03 -3.99 6.06
N ASP A 74 11.90 -4.33 7.01
CA ASP A 74 11.65 -4.18 8.45
C ASP A 74 11.24 -2.75 8.84
N ALA A 75 11.80 -1.75 8.15
CA ALA A 75 11.55 -0.35 8.46
C ALA A 75 10.35 0.26 7.74
N HIS A 76 9.90 -0.31 6.62
CA HIS A 76 8.96 0.37 5.70
C HIS A 76 7.97 -0.55 4.97
N TRP A 77 7.79 -1.80 5.37
CA TRP A 77 6.82 -2.68 4.72
C TRP A 77 5.38 -2.12 4.79
N ASP A 78 5.07 -1.34 5.83
CA ASP A 78 3.77 -0.71 6.09
C ASP A 78 3.72 0.78 5.70
N HIS A 79 4.62 1.24 4.82
CA HIS A 79 4.80 2.68 4.53
C HIS A 79 3.51 3.39 4.13
N ASP A 80 2.68 2.79 3.28
CA ASP A 80 1.41 3.38 2.84
C ASP A 80 0.43 3.58 4.01
N PHE A 81 0.44 2.66 4.98
CA PHE A 81 -0.38 2.79 6.19
C PHE A 81 0.14 3.88 7.12
N VAL A 82 1.47 4.00 7.27
CA VAL A 82 2.09 5.12 8.01
C VAL A 82 1.75 6.46 7.36
N LEU A 83 1.78 6.55 6.02
CA LEU A 83 1.39 7.76 5.29
C LEU A 83 -0.09 8.09 5.50
N LEU A 84 -0.99 7.09 5.41
CA LEU A 84 -2.41 7.26 5.67
C LEU A 84 -2.66 7.79 7.09
N ARG A 85 -2.01 7.21 8.11
CA ARG A 85 -2.08 7.70 9.50
C ARG A 85 -1.52 9.11 9.68
N GLY A 86 -0.54 9.50 8.87
CA GLY A 86 -0.02 10.87 8.85
C GLY A 86 -0.97 11.88 8.21
N VAL A 87 -1.74 11.45 7.20
CA VAL A 87 -2.77 12.28 6.56
C VAL A 87 -3.98 12.46 7.47
N VAL A 88 -4.43 11.39 8.13
CA VAL A 88 -5.58 11.39 9.02
C VAL A 88 -5.13 11.82 10.42
N GLU A 89 -5.03 13.14 10.63
CA GLU A 89 -4.51 13.77 11.87
C GLU A 89 -5.13 13.20 13.16
N SER A 90 -6.38 12.76 13.13
CA SER A 90 -7.05 12.05 14.22
C SER A 90 -7.58 10.71 13.72
N TRP A 91 -6.85 9.63 14.03
CA TRP A 91 -7.24 8.27 13.66
C TRP A 91 -8.59 7.91 14.32
N PRO A 92 -9.64 7.60 13.55
CA PRO A 92 -10.93 7.23 14.12
C PRO A 92 -10.80 6.00 15.03
N PRO A 93 -11.37 6.01 16.26
CA PRO A 93 -11.25 4.87 17.18
C PRO A 93 -11.87 3.57 16.67
N SER A 94 -12.82 3.65 15.73
CA SER A 94 -13.45 2.50 15.10
C SER A 94 -12.64 1.90 13.95
N TRP A 95 -11.58 2.58 13.50
CA TRP A 95 -10.76 2.09 12.40
C TRP A 95 -9.74 1.05 12.89
N PRO A 96 -9.32 0.12 12.02
CA PRO A 96 -8.31 -0.87 12.35
C PRO A 96 -7.00 -0.22 12.77
N ALA A 97 -6.31 -0.85 13.73
CA ALA A 97 -5.00 -0.43 14.18
C ALA A 97 -3.86 -1.01 13.35
N GLU A 98 -4.16 -1.98 12.49
CA GLU A 98 -3.19 -2.82 11.79
C GLU A 98 -3.45 -2.84 10.28
N LEU A 99 -2.35 -3.06 9.54
CA LEU A 99 -2.36 -3.28 8.10
C LEU A 99 -2.31 -4.78 7.83
N LEU A 100 -3.09 -5.24 6.86
CA LEU A 100 -3.06 -6.59 6.33
C LEU A 100 -2.28 -6.64 5.03
N ASP A 101 -1.34 -7.58 4.96
CA ASP A 101 -0.45 -7.77 3.82
C ASP A 101 -1.16 -8.59 2.73
N LEU A 102 -1.53 -7.90 1.66
CA LEU A 102 -2.18 -8.49 0.50
C LEU A 102 -1.26 -9.47 -0.26
N HIS A 103 0.06 -9.23 -0.24
CA HIS A 103 1.02 -10.15 -0.85
C HIS A 103 1.13 -11.44 -0.05
N ALA A 104 1.25 -11.33 1.28
CA ALA A 104 1.32 -12.49 2.15
C ALA A 104 0.06 -13.37 1.99
N ALA A 105 -1.13 -12.76 1.97
CA ALA A 105 -2.39 -13.46 1.75
C ALA A 105 -2.42 -14.16 0.37
N ALA A 106 -1.95 -13.47 -0.68
CA ALA A 106 -1.88 -14.05 -2.02
C ALA A 106 -0.95 -15.28 -2.10
N LEU A 107 0.20 -15.21 -1.44
CA LEU A 107 1.15 -16.33 -1.35
C LEU A 107 0.57 -17.51 -0.56
N GLU A 108 -0.09 -17.23 0.55
CA GLU A 108 -0.75 -18.23 1.39
C GLU A 108 -1.87 -18.96 0.64
N ALA A 109 -2.70 -18.21 -0.09
CA ALA A 109 -3.76 -18.76 -0.93
C ALA A 109 -3.25 -19.47 -2.19
N GLY A 110 -1.95 -19.34 -2.52
CA GLY A 110 -1.36 -19.89 -3.73
C GLY A 110 -1.90 -19.26 -5.02
N ILE A 111 -2.47 -18.05 -4.94
CA ILE A 111 -3.05 -17.38 -6.11
C ILE A 111 -1.95 -16.81 -6.99
N ARG A 112 -2.15 -16.92 -8.31
CA ARG A 112 -1.26 -16.29 -9.27
C ARG A 112 -1.68 -14.83 -9.43
N LEU A 113 -0.86 -13.92 -8.92
CA LEU A 113 -1.14 -12.49 -9.00
C LEU A 113 -1.32 -12.01 -10.45
N PRO A 114 -2.34 -11.18 -10.72
CA PRO A 114 -2.51 -10.55 -12.02
C PRO A 114 -1.33 -9.63 -12.32
N ARG A 115 -1.05 -9.38 -13.59
CA ARG A 115 0.00 -8.43 -13.98
C ARG A 115 -0.51 -7.00 -13.80
N ASN A 116 0.28 -6.14 -13.17
CA ASN A 116 0.05 -4.69 -13.17
C ASN A 116 0.89 -4.04 -14.28
N ASP A 117 0.25 -3.67 -15.38
CA ASP A 117 0.91 -3.09 -16.56
C ASP A 117 1.18 -1.58 -16.45
N ASN A 118 0.77 -0.94 -15.35
CA ASN A 118 0.95 0.49 -15.14
C ASN A 118 1.35 0.79 -13.69
N LEU A 119 2.47 0.19 -13.29
CA LEU A 119 3.06 0.36 -11.96
C LEU A 119 3.20 1.84 -11.58
N HIS A 120 2.97 2.14 -10.30
CA HIS A 120 3.06 3.47 -9.71
C HIS A 120 2.05 4.48 -10.29
N HIS A 121 1.01 4.00 -10.97
CA HIS A 121 -0.14 4.79 -11.31
C HIS A 121 -1.22 4.51 -10.25
N PRO A 122 -1.56 5.47 -9.36
CA PRO A 122 -2.40 5.19 -8.19
C PRO A 122 -3.73 4.49 -8.52
N ALA A 123 -4.43 4.95 -9.55
CA ALA A 123 -5.68 4.31 -9.97
C ALA A 123 -5.51 2.91 -10.58
N ALA A 124 -4.37 2.61 -11.21
CA ALA A 124 -4.08 1.28 -11.73
C ALA A 124 -3.71 0.33 -10.57
N ASP A 125 -2.88 0.81 -9.63
CA ASP A 125 -2.49 0.08 -8.43
C ASP A 125 -3.72 -0.26 -7.57
N ALA A 126 -4.65 0.68 -7.38
CA ALA A 126 -5.91 0.44 -6.66
C ALA A 126 -6.80 -0.61 -7.35
N ARG A 127 -6.99 -0.51 -8.68
CA ARG A 127 -7.76 -1.52 -9.43
C ARG A 127 -7.12 -2.89 -9.39
N TRP A 128 -5.78 -2.93 -9.46
CA TRP A 128 -5.03 -4.17 -9.34
C TRP A 128 -5.20 -4.79 -7.95
N GLY A 129 -5.15 -3.99 -6.88
CA GLY A 129 -5.42 -4.45 -5.52
C GLY A 129 -6.82 -5.04 -5.35
N VAL A 130 -7.84 -4.40 -5.93
CA VAL A 130 -9.22 -4.94 -5.97
C VAL A 130 -9.25 -6.30 -6.67
N ALA A 131 -8.60 -6.44 -7.83
CA ALA A 131 -8.55 -7.72 -8.54
C ALA A 131 -7.88 -8.83 -7.70
N VAL A 132 -6.85 -8.50 -6.91
CA VAL A 132 -6.22 -9.48 -6.00
C VAL A 132 -7.16 -9.88 -4.86
N LEU A 133 -7.90 -8.91 -4.30
CA LEU A 133 -8.92 -9.20 -3.27
C LEU A 133 -10.04 -10.09 -3.81
N ASP A 134 -10.48 -9.86 -5.05
CA ASP A 134 -11.48 -10.70 -5.71
C ASP A 134 -10.97 -12.14 -5.87
N GLU A 135 -9.72 -12.32 -6.32
CA GLU A 135 -9.09 -13.65 -6.44
C GLU A 135 -8.95 -14.36 -5.09
N LEU A 136 -8.64 -13.62 -4.01
CA LEU A 136 -8.62 -14.17 -2.63
C LEU A 136 -10.00 -14.61 -2.16
N ALA A 137 -11.04 -13.85 -2.50
CA ALA A 137 -12.41 -14.24 -2.19
C ALA A 137 -12.81 -15.52 -2.94
N GLU A 138 -12.50 -15.59 -4.24
CA GLU A 138 -12.78 -16.76 -5.07
C GLU A 138 -12.00 -18.01 -4.63
N SER A 139 -10.80 -17.84 -4.05
CA SER A 139 -10.02 -18.95 -3.50
C SER A 139 -10.55 -19.47 -2.16
N GLY A 140 -11.55 -18.81 -1.56
CA GLY A 140 -12.06 -19.13 -0.21
C GLY A 140 -11.11 -18.72 0.92
N TYR A 141 -10.17 -17.81 0.66
CA TYR A 141 -9.17 -17.39 1.64
C TYR A 141 -9.81 -16.80 2.90
N PHE A 142 -10.79 -15.91 2.73
CA PHE A 142 -11.43 -15.22 3.84
C PHE A 142 -12.27 -16.17 4.72
N ASP A 143 -12.96 -17.15 4.13
CA ASP A 143 -13.69 -18.17 4.88
C ASP A 143 -12.75 -19.03 5.74
N ALA A 144 -11.60 -19.43 5.16
CA ALA A 144 -10.59 -20.20 5.88
C ALA A 144 -9.97 -19.40 7.04
N ARG A 145 -9.68 -18.11 6.82
CA ARG A 145 -9.16 -17.19 7.83
C ARG A 145 -10.12 -16.99 9.00
N GLN A 146 -11.43 -16.86 8.73
CA GLN A 146 -12.44 -16.73 9.77
C GLN A 146 -12.61 -18.03 10.58
N ALA A 147 -12.49 -19.20 9.96
CA ALA A 147 -12.61 -20.48 10.65
C ALA A 147 -11.40 -20.81 11.56
N GLY A 148 -10.26 -20.16 11.34
CA GLY A 148 -9.02 -20.35 12.10
C GLY A 148 -8.76 -19.31 13.21
N SER A 149 -9.61 -18.29 13.34
CA SER A 149 -9.55 -17.23 14.36
C SER A 149 -10.43 -17.54 15.56
#